data_AF-A0A7W1KLQ6-F1
#
_entry.id   AF-A0A7W1KLQ6-F1
#
_cell.length_a   1.000
_cell.length_b   1.000
_cell.length_c   1.000
_cell.angle_alpha   90.00
_cell.angle_beta   90.00
_cell.angle_gamma   90.00
#
_symmetry.space_group_name_H-M   'P 1'
#
loop_
_entity.id
_entity.type
_entity.pdbx_description
1 polymer ?
#
loop_
_entity_poly.entity_id
_entity_poly.type
_entity_poly.pdbx_seq_one_letter_code
_entity_poly.pdbx_strand_id
1 'polypeptide(L)'
;MSAIRALLTESIDYAGLFPPAALDMAAAVQNYAHYQNEPAAWALGRFVLPASRLGELEVEVERYVSGIPTTQPWRLALLPGSDLAGDLELIADFNRRHAVAAPSLVADTLELKASSVRGIEDIMHRIPRSLQAYVEIPIDPDPRDLL
;
A
#
# COMPACT_ATOMS: atom_id res chain seq x y z
N MET A 1 22.06 15.68 5.04
CA MET A 1 20.88 15.27 4.25
C MET A 1 20.38 16.51 3.52
N SER A 2 20.30 16.48 2.18
CA SER A 2 19.83 17.65 1.40
C SER A 2 18.32 17.81 1.50
N ALA A 3 17.79 19.03 1.24
CA ALA A 3 16.35 19.28 1.24
C ALA A 3 15.60 18.36 0.27
N ILE A 4 16.16 18.12 -0.92
CA ILE A 4 15.58 17.18 -1.89
C ILE A 4 15.57 15.73 -1.39
N ARG A 5 16.61 15.30 -0.65
CA ARG A 5 16.65 13.97 -0.04
C ARG A 5 15.55 13.84 1.01
N ALA A 6 15.35 14.87 1.83
CA ALA A 6 14.28 14.87 2.83
C ALA A 6 12.89 14.81 2.19
N LEU A 7 12.66 15.60 1.13
CA LEU A 7 11.38 15.62 0.42
C LEU A 7 11.03 14.29 -0.24
N LEU A 8 12.02 13.63 -0.88
CA LEU A 8 11.78 12.45 -1.69
C LEU A 8 11.90 11.12 -0.93
N THR A 9 12.34 11.13 0.33
CA THR A 9 12.48 9.89 1.10
C THR A 9 11.12 9.22 1.22
N GLU A 10 11.02 7.99 0.71
CA GLU A 10 9.80 7.18 0.70
C GLU A 10 8.58 7.86 0.03
N SER A 11 8.79 8.84 -0.86
CA SER A 11 7.71 9.61 -1.47
C SER A 11 7.13 8.98 -2.74
N ILE A 12 7.73 7.91 -3.25
CA ILE A 12 7.35 7.28 -4.53
C ILE A 12 6.75 5.92 -4.25
N ASP A 13 5.42 5.87 -4.15
CA ASP A 13 4.70 4.59 -4.06
C ASP A 13 4.68 3.90 -5.43
N TYR A 14 4.90 2.58 -5.43
CA TYR A 14 4.98 1.76 -6.62
C TYR A 14 3.62 1.13 -6.95
N ALA A 15 2.97 1.65 -7.98
CA ALA A 15 1.65 1.23 -8.45
C ALA A 15 1.72 0.44 -9.79
N GLY A 16 2.63 -0.54 -9.89
CA GLY A 16 2.91 -1.26 -11.15
C GLY A 16 1.71 -2.02 -11.74
N LEU A 17 0.74 -2.39 -10.92
CA LEU A 17 -0.48 -3.09 -11.34
C LEU A 17 -1.50 -2.18 -12.06
N PHE A 18 -1.31 -0.86 -12.00
CA PHE A 18 -2.27 0.12 -12.49
C PHE A 18 -1.77 0.76 -13.80
N PRO A 19 -2.68 1.29 -14.65
CA PRO A 19 -2.29 1.98 -15.86
C PRO A 19 -1.34 3.17 -15.58
N PRO A 20 -0.41 3.49 -16.51
CA PRO A 20 -0.22 2.86 -17.83
C PRO A 20 0.64 1.59 -17.81
N ALA A 21 1.28 1.24 -16.70
CA ALA A 21 2.15 0.07 -16.62
C ALA A 21 1.36 -1.23 -16.72
N ALA A 22 0.25 -1.33 -15.97
CA ALA A 22 -0.72 -2.42 -16.01
C ALA A 22 -0.07 -3.82 -16.00
N LEU A 23 0.96 -3.99 -15.17
CA LEU A 23 1.70 -5.24 -15.06
C LEU A 23 0.86 -6.31 -14.35
N ASP A 24 1.21 -7.58 -14.60
CA ASP A 24 0.76 -8.67 -13.73
C ASP A 24 1.50 -8.64 -12.37
N MET A 25 1.02 -9.44 -11.41
CA MET A 25 1.60 -9.45 -10.07
C MET A 25 3.05 -9.92 -10.05
N ALA A 26 3.39 -10.92 -10.87
CA ALA A 26 4.75 -11.46 -10.94
C ALA A 26 5.76 -10.39 -11.38
N ALA A 27 5.48 -9.69 -12.48
CA ALA A 27 6.32 -8.62 -12.99
C ALA A 27 6.39 -7.43 -12.03
N ALA A 28 5.27 -7.06 -11.39
CA ALA A 28 5.24 -5.98 -10.42
C ALA A 28 6.09 -6.31 -9.17
N VAL A 29 5.98 -7.52 -8.63
CA VAL A 29 6.80 -7.99 -7.49
C VAL A 29 8.28 -8.01 -7.85
N GLN A 30 8.65 -8.53 -9.02
CA GLN A 30 10.04 -8.55 -9.48
C GLN A 30 10.62 -7.13 -9.60
N ASN A 31 9.87 -6.20 -10.18
CA ASN A 31 10.30 -4.80 -10.31
C ASN A 31 10.48 -4.14 -8.95
N TYR A 32 9.51 -4.28 -8.04
CA TYR A 32 9.61 -3.69 -6.70
C TYR A 32 10.78 -4.27 -5.90
N ALA A 33 10.99 -5.59 -5.96
CA ALA A 33 12.15 -6.24 -5.34
C ALA A 33 13.48 -5.73 -5.92
N HIS A 34 13.54 -5.55 -7.23
CA HIS A 34 14.71 -5.00 -7.91
C HIS A 34 14.98 -3.55 -7.46
N TYR A 35 13.95 -2.68 -7.45
CA TYR A 35 14.08 -1.27 -7.08
C TYR A 35 14.48 -1.07 -5.61
N GLN A 36 14.14 -1.98 -4.70
CA GLN A 36 14.63 -1.94 -3.32
C GLN A 36 16.15 -2.16 -3.19
N ASN A 37 16.79 -2.71 -4.22
CA ASN A 37 18.22 -2.98 -4.23
C ASN A 37 19.02 -1.95 -5.08
N GLU A 38 18.34 -0.94 -5.63
CA GLU A 38 18.94 0.12 -6.44
C GLU A 38 19.43 1.31 -5.57
N PRO A 39 20.38 2.14 -6.04
CA PRO A 39 20.87 3.31 -5.30
C PRO A 39 19.79 4.33 -4.93
N ALA A 40 18.66 4.31 -5.64
CA ALA A 40 17.50 5.18 -5.42
C ALA A 40 16.43 4.59 -4.47
N ALA A 41 16.64 3.40 -3.90
CA ALA A 41 15.66 2.70 -3.04
C ALA A 41 15.14 3.53 -1.86
N TRP A 42 15.94 4.47 -1.36
CA TRP A 42 15.54 5.41 -0.30
C TRP A 42 14.34 6.31 -0.66
N ALA A 43 14.05 6.51 -1.95
CA ALA A 43 12.90 7.28 -2.41
C ALA A 43 11.64 6.40 -2.62
N LEU A 44 11.83 5.08 -2.67
CA LEU A 44 10.76 4.12 -2.89
C LEU A 44 9.93 3.97 -1.61
N GLY A 45 8.63 4.17 -1.73
CA GLY A 45 7.64 4.00 -0.69
C GLY A 45 7.03 2.60 -0.73
N ARG A 46 5.71 2.55 -0.73
CA ARG A 46 4.89 1.34 -0.60
C ARG A 46 4.65 0.66 -1.94
N PHE A 47 4.36 -0.63 -1.91
CA PHE A 47 3.74 -1.33 -3.03
C PHE A 47 2.22 -1.10 -2.97
N VAL A 48 1.63 -0.57 -4.04
CA VAL A 48 0.20 -0.28 -4.11
C VAL A 48 -0.54 -1.43 -4.81
N LEU A 49 -1.60 -1.95 -4.19
CA LEU A 49 -2.42 -3.02 -4.76
C LEU A 49 -3.87 -3.03 -4.23
N PRO A 50 -4.83 -3.65 -4.95
CA PRO A 50 -6.14 -3.95 -4.37
C PRO A 50 -6.03 -4.92 -3.19
N ALA A 51 -6.78 -4.69 -2.12
CA ALA A 51 -6.78 -5.57 -0.93
C ALA A 51 -7.11 -7.03 -1.27
N SER A 52 -8.05 -7.23 -2.21
CA SER A 52 -8.45 -8.55 -2.71
C SER A 52 -7.34 -9.35 -3.41
N ARG A 53 -6.23 -8.71 -3.79
CA ARG A 53 -5.07 -9.34 -4.45
C ARG A 53 -3.90 -9.62 -3.51
N LEU A 54 -4.07 -9.42 -2.20
CA LEU A 54 -3.01 -9.74 -1.22
C LEU A 54 -2.53 -11.19 -1.31
N GLY A 55 -3.44 -12.17 -1.46
CA GLY A 55 -3.04 -13.57 -1.60
C GLY A 55 -2.19 -13.84 -2.85
N GLU A 56 -2.45 -13.14 -3.95
CA GLU A 56 -1.63 -13.24 -5.18
C GLU A 56 -0.23 -12.64 -4.97
N LEU A 57 -0.15 -11.50 -4.27
CA LEU A 57 1.13 -10.90 -3.87
C LEU A 57 1.96 -11.87 -3.04
N GLU A 58 1.36 -12.53 -2.05
CA GLU A 58 2.04 -13.48 -1.16
C GLU A 58 2.69 -14.62 -1.95
N VAL A 59 1.94 -15.22 -2.88
CA VAL A 59 2.44 -16.32 -3.72
C VAL A 59 3.65 -15.88 -4.56
N GLU A 60 3.60 -14.69 -5.16
CA GLU A 60 4.69 -14.21 -6.02
C GLU A 60 5.91 -13.72 -5.21
N VAL A 61 5.70 -13.12 -4.02
CA VAL A 61 6.79 -12.79 -3.10
C VAL A 61 7.48 -14.06 -2.61
N GLU A 62 6.73 -15.08 -2.20
CA GLU A 62 7.29 -16.36 -1.77
C GLU A 62 8.06 -17.04 -2.91
N ARG A 63 7.59 -16.92 -4.17
CA ARG A 63 8.27 -17.47 -5.34
C ARG A 63 9.59 -16.76 -5.67
N TYR A 64 9.63 -15.43 -5.65
CA TYR A 64 10.74 -14.67 -6.23
C TYR A 64 11.67 -14.00 -5.22
N VAL A 65 11.19 -13.73 -4.01
CA VAL A 65 11.93 -12.95 -3.00
C VAL A 65 12.46 -13.84 -1.87
N SER A 66 11.89 -15.04 -1.69
CA SER A 66 12.39 -16.01 -0.70
C SER A 66 13.89 -16.29 -0.88
N GLY A 67 14.67 -15.98 0.16
CA GLY A 67 16.12 -16.15 0.16
C GLY A 67 16.93 -14.94 -0.34
N ILE A 68 16.28 -13.89 -0.84
CA ILE A 68 16.93 -12.59 -1.08
C ILE A 68 16.94 -11.81 0.24
N PRO A 69 18.10 -11.36 0.74
CA PRO A 69 18.14 -10.53 1.93
C PRO A 69 17.41 -9.21 1.66
N THR A 70 16.22 -9.03 2.23
CA THR A 70 15.57 -7.73 2.27
C THR A 70 16.11 -6.94 3.45
N THR A 71 16.55 -5.72 3.22
CA THR A 71 17.09 -4.85 4.29
C THR A 71 15.99 -4.18 5.10
N GLN A 72 14.77 -4.14 4.56
CA GLN A 72 13.59 -3.52 5.17
C GLN A 72 12.32 -4.34 4.87
N PRO A 73 11.28 -4.24 5.71
CA PRO A 73 9.97 -4.79 5.40
C PRO A 73 9.36 -4.11 4.17
N TRP A 74 8.62 -4.87 3.36
CA TRP A 74 7.82 -4.29 2.30
C TRP A 74 6.55 -3.70 2.91
N ARG A 75 6.38 -2.40 2.74
CA ARG A 75 5.15 -1.70 3.17
C ARG A 75 4.16 -1.67 2.02
N LEU A 76 2.89 -1.91 2.32
CA LEU A 76 1.82 -2.01 1.34
C LEU A 76 0.77 -0.92 1.59
N ALA A 77 0.36 -0.27 0.51
CA ALA A 77 -0.82 0.60 0.47
C ALA A 77 -1.92 -0.12 -0.29
N LEU A 78 -3.09 -0.24 0.32
CA LEU A 78 -4.16 -1.07 -0.20
C LEU A 78 -5.36 -0.24 -0.64
N LEU A 79 -5.89 -0.56 -1.81
CA LEU A 79 -7.18 -0.07 -2.27
C LEU A 79 -8.25 -1.09 -1.83
N PRO A 80 -9.09 -0.78 -0.83
CA PRO A 80 -10.21 -1.64 -0.48
C PRO A 80 -11.28 -1.62 -1.57
N GLY A 81 -12.03 -2.71 -1.66
CA GLY A 81 -13.22 -2.84 -2.50
C GLY A 81 -14.47 -2.22 -1.84
N SER A 82 -15.65 -2.71 -2.25
CA SER A 82 -16.92 -2.23 -1.71
C SER A 82 -17.22 -2.75 -0.30
N ASP A 83 -16.66 -3.89 0.10
CA ASP A 83 -16.79 -4.45 1.45
C ASP A 83 -15.56 -4.12 2.31
N LEU A 84 -15.54 -2.88 2.82
CA LEU A 84 -14.47 -2.42 3.70
C LEU A 84 -14.35 -3.27 4.99
N ALA A 85 -15.42 -3.92 5.48
CA ALA A 85 -15.32 -4.71 6.71
C ALA A 85 -14.54 -6.00 6.45
N GLY A 86 -14.90 -6.71 5.38
CA GLY A 86 -14.17 -7.90 4.93
C GLY A 86 -12.71 -7.58 4.57
N ASP A 87 -12.45 -6.45 3.91
CA ASP A 87 -11.08 -6.04 3.61
C ASP A 87 -10.26 -5.76 4.88
N LEU A 88 -10.83 -5.12 5.89
CA LEU A 88 -10.15 -4.87 7.17
C LEU A 88 -9.83 -6.16 7.92
N GLU A 89 -10.73 -7.15 7.91
CA GLU A 89 -10.47 -8.48 8.46
C GLU A 89 -9.34 -9.19 7.71
N LEU A 90 -9.38 -9.18 6.38
CA LEU A 90 -8.36 -9.74 5.52
C LEU A 90 -6.98 -9.11 5.80
N ILE A 91 -6.92 -7.79 5.96
CA ILE A 91 -5.68 -7.05 6.27
C ILE A 91 -5.16 -7.39 7.67
N ALA A 92 -6.05 -7.47 8.66
CA ALA A 92 -5.65 -7.84 10.01
C ALA A 92 -5.06 -9.26 10.03
N ASP A 93 -5.67 -10.19 9.31
CA ASP A 93 -5.21 -11.57 9.19
C ASP A 93 -3.87 -11.66 8.44
N PHE A 94 -3.72 -10.90 7.35
CA PHE A 94 -2.48 -10.75 6.62
C PHE A 94 -1.34 -10.26 7.52
N ASN A 95 -1.53 -9.13 8.20
CA ASN A 95 -0.50 -8.55 9.07
C ASN A 95 -0.12 -9.47 10.24
N ARG A 96 -1.09 -10.20 10.83
CA ARG A 96 -0.79 -11.17 11.90
C ARG A 96 0.10 -12.32 11.40
N ARG A 97 -0.12 -12.80 10.17
CA ARG A 97 0.70 -13.86 9.56
C ARG A 97 2.11 -13.37 9.24
N HIS A 98 2.26 -12.12 8.80
CA HIS A 98 3.54 -11.54 8.43
C HIS A 98 4.32 -10.85 9.55
N ALA A 99 3.73 -10.70 10.75
CA ALA A 99 4.39 -10.12 11.92
C ALA A 99 5.65 -10.89 12.37
N VAL A 100 5.74 -12.19 12.05
CA VAL A 100 6.86 -13.08 12.42
C VAL A 100 7.55 -13.71 11.20
N ALA A 101 7.15 -13.33 9.98
CA ALA A 101 7.63 -13.92 8.73
C ALA A 101 8.78 -13.10 8.09
N ALA A 102 9.59 -13.76 7.26
CA ALA A 102 10.62 -13.14 6.43
C ALA A 102 10.41 -13.56 4.95
N PRO A 103 10.35 -12.62 3.98
CA PRO A 103 10.41 -11.17 4.16
C PRO A 103 9.20 -10.64 4.93
N SER A 104 9.41 -9.60 5.74
CA SER A 104 8.32 -8.99 6.49
C SER A 104 7.49 -8.13 5.56
N LEU A 105 6.24 -8.54 5.31
CA LEU A 105 5.24 -7.75 4.59
C LEU A 105 4.35 -7.03 5.60
N VAL A 106 4.06 -5.76 5.38
CA VAL A 106 3.23 -4.96 6.29
C VAL A 106 2.25 -4.11 5.49
N ALA A 107 0.96 -4.38 5.61
CA ALA A 107 -0.08 -3.50 5.13
C ALA A 107 -0.38 -2.45 6.21
N ASP A 108 0.08 -1.22 6.01
CA ASP A 108 -0.07 -0.13 6.98
C ASP A 108 -0.95 1.02 6.47
N THR A 109 -1.37 0.97 5.21
CA THR A 109 -2.05 2.09 4.54
C THR A 109 -3.27 1.64 3.75
N LEU A 110 -4.33 2.42 3.82
CA LEU A 110 -5.54 2.30 3.01
C LEU A 110 -5.78 3.56 2.18
N GLU A 111 -6.08 3.39 0.90
CA GLU A 111 -6.49 4.44 -0.03
C GLU A 111 -7.97 4.29 -0.38
N LEU A 112 -8.81 5.18 0.14
CA LEU A 112 -10.27 5.11 0.01
C LEU A 112 -10.83 6.32 -0.73
N LYS A 113 -12.09 6.24 -1.13
CA LYS A 113 -12.82 7.36 -1.75
C LYS A 113 -14.01 7.75 -0.90
N ALA A 114 -14.22 9.05 -0.72
CA ALA A 114 -15.44 9.59 -0.14
C ALA A 114 -15.79 10.94 -0.78
N SER A 115 -17.08 11.21 -0.93
CA SER A 115 -17.59 12.45 -1.52
C SER A 115 -18.48 13.25 -0.58
N SER A 116 -18.52 12.89 0.71
CA SER A 116 -19.31 13.57 1.73
C SER A 116 -18.65 13.46 3.10
N VAL A 117 -18.91 14.44 3.97
CA VAL A 117 -18.45 14.46 5.36
C VAL A 117 -18.84 13.18 6.09
N ARG A 118 -20.11 12.79 5.99
CA ARG A 118 -20.61 11.55 6.59
C ARG A 118 -19.85 10.32 6.09
N GLY A 119 -19.54 10.25 4.80
CA GLY A 119 -18.75 9.15 4.24
C GLY A 119 -17.32 9.09 4.81
N ILE A 120 -16.68 10.25 4.98
CA ILE A 120 -15.37 10.35 5.62
C ILE A 120 -15.47 9.90 7.08
N GLU A 121 -16.44 10.42 7.83
CA GLU A 121 -16.68 10.02 9.23
C GLU A 121 -16.91 8.51 9.34
N ASP A 122 -17.78 7.93 8.53
CA ASP A 122 -18.08 6.49 8.54
C ASP A 122 -16.82 5.65 8.26
N ILE A 123 -15.95 6.09 7.34
CA ILE A 123 -14.64 5.46 7.08
C ILE A 123 -13.75 5.57 8.32
N MET A 124 -13.59 6.77 8.88
CA MET A 124 -12.67 7.03 9.98
C MET A 124 -13.07 6.31 11.28
N HIS A 125 -14.37 6.06 11.50
CA HIS A 125 -14.84 5.28 12.66
C HIS A 125 -14.51 3.77 12.54
N ARG A 126 -14.33 3.26 11.31
CA ARG A 126 -14.10 1.83 11.06
C ARG A 126 -12.62 1.48 10.95
N ILE A 127 -11.78 2.41 10.50
CA ILE A 127 -10.37 2.13 10.28
C ILE A 127 -9.63 2.02 11.63
N PRO A 128 -8.90 0.93 11.89
CA PRO A 128 -8.12 0.78 13.10
C PRO A 128 -6.94 1.76 13.11
N ARG A 129 -6.55 2.22 14.30
CA ARG A 129 -5.43 3.17 14.48
C ARG A 129 -4.06 2.67 13.99
N SER A 130 -3.94 1.36 13.76
CA SER A 130 -2.74 0.75 13.19
C SER A 130 -2.60 0.99 11.68
N LEU A 131 -3.65 1.47 11.01
CA LEU A 131 -3.64 1.79 9.60
C LEU A 131 -3.73 3.30 9.39
N GLN A 132 -2.92 3.81 8.49
CA GLN A 132 -3.05 5.15 7.95
C GLN A 132 -4.13 5.13 6.85
N ALA A 133 -5.10 6.03 6.93
CA ALA A 133 -6.10 6.23 5.89
C ALA A 133 -5.75 7.46 5.05
N TYR A 134 -5.78 7.31 3.73
CA TYR A 134 -5.83 8.40 2.77
C TYR A 134 -7.19 8.36 2.08
N VAL A 135 -7.95 9.45 2.19
CA VAL A 135 -9.28 9.54 1.59
C VAL A 135 -9.21 10.50 0.41
N GLU A 136 -9.37 9.97 -0.80
CA GLU A 136 -9.55 10.74 -2.02
C GLU A 136 -10.94 11.39 -1.97
N ILE A 137 -10.94 12.71 -2.09
CA ILE A 137 -12.13 13.55 -2.12
C ILE A 137 -12.26 14.21 -3.51
N PRO A 138 -13.50 14.43 -4.00
CA PRO A 138 -13.70 15.19 -5.22
C PRO A 138 -13.18 16.62 -5.04
N ILE A 139 -12.49 17.15 -6.05
CA ILE A 139 -12.04 18.56 -6.08
C ILE A 139 -13.03 19.47 -6.82
N ASP A 140 -14.05 18.87 -7.44
CA ASP A 140 -15.20 19.53 -8.06
C ASP A 140 -16.46 18.80 -7.56
N PRO A 141 -17.37 19.43 -6.79
CA PRO A 141 -17.45 20.86 -6.40
C PRO A 141 -16.44 21.26 -5.29
N ASP A 142 -16.50 22.53 -4.81
CA ASP A 142 -15.64 23.08 -3.74
C ASP A 142 -15.54 22.11 -2.54
N PRO A 143 -14.35 21.52 -2.26
CA PRO A 143 -14.20 20.48 -1.26
C PRO A 143 -14.08 21.01 0.17
N ARG A 144 -14.26 22.31 0.42
CA ARG A 144 -14.03 22.91 1.74
C ARG A 144 -14.72 22.18 2.89
N ASP A 145 -15.93 21.66 2.66
CA ASP A 145 -16.66 20.94 3.69
C ASP A 145 -16.06 19.56 4.02
N LEU A 146 -15.17 19.03 3.15
CA LEU A 146 -14.54 17.71 3.26
C LEU A 146 -13.12 17.73 3.88
N LEU A 147 -12.56 18.92 4.15
CA LEU A 147 -11.20 19.14 4.68
C LEU A 147 -11.21 19.42 6.19
#